data_AF-A0A7M7KGG7-F1
#
_entry.id   AF-A0A7M7KGG7-F1
#
_cell.length_a   1.000
_cell.length_b   1.000
_cell.length_c   1.000
_cell.angle_alpha   90.00
_cell.angle_beta   90.00
_cell.angle_gamma   90.00
#
_symmetry.space_group_name_H-M   'P 1'
#
loop_
_entity.id
_entity.type
_entity.pdbx_description
1 polymer ?
#
loop_
_entity_poly.entity_id
_entity_poly.type
_entity_poly.pdbx_seq_one_letter_code
_entity_poly.pdbx_strand_id
1 'polypeptide(L)'
;MQKSTSYPGRVLEPGLGLSTSDRQRLINKIFVVIHSAASVRFDDPPREAMNANIAGTERLLELAKSMKNLKLFVHISTVYANCARDIAEEKIYE
;
A
#
# COMPACT_ATOMS: atom_id res chain seq x y z
N MET A 1 -10.77 -15.98 -21.00
CA MET A 1 -10.64 -14.68 -20.29
C MET A 1 -9.69 -14.87 -19.11
N GLN A 2 -8.62 -14.09 -19.02
CA GLN A 2 -7.69 -14.16 -17.88
C GLN A 2 -8.29 -13.36 -16.70
N LYS A 3 -8.61 -14.05 -15.59
CA LYS A 3 -9.28 -13.45 -14.42
C LYS A 3 -8.32 -12.76 -13.45
N SER A 4 -7.04 -13.12 -13.44
CA SER A 4 -6.01 -12.53 -12.58
C SER A 4 -4.62 -12.65 -13.21
N THR A 5 -3.71 -11.78 -12.80
CA THR A 5 -2.28 -11.83 -13.15
C THR A 5 -1.48 -11.51 -11.89
N SER A 6 -0.53 -12.37 -11.56
CA SER A 6 0.37 -12.19 -10.41
C SER A 6 1.70 -11.61 -10.84
N TYR A 7 2.25 -10.73 -10.02
CA TYR A 7 3.59 -10.16 -10.21
C TYR A 7 4.44 -10.49 -8.98
N PRO A 8 5.62 -11.10 -9.14
CA PRO A 8 6.54 -11.24 -8.02
C PRO A 8 7.00 -9.85 -7.56
N GLY A 9 7.05 -9.65 -6.25
CA GLY A 9 7.44 -8.37 -5.67
C GLY A 9 7.25 -8.34 -4.16
N ARG A 10 7.87 -7.35 -3.51
CA ARG A 10 7.76 -7.09 -2.07
C ARG A 10 7.57 -5.60 -1.84
N VAL A 11 6.58 -5.26 -1.03
CA VAL A 11 6.23 -3.85 -0.72
C VAL A 11 7.37 -3.06 -0.07
N LEU A 12 8.30 -3.75 0.61
CA LEU A 12 9.45 -3.15 1.27
C LEU A 12 10.65 -2.93 0.33
N GLU A 13 10.66 -3.56 -0.84
CA GLU A 13 11.79 -3.47 -1.77
C GLU A 13 11.69 -2.18 -2.62
N PRO A 14 12.83 -1.61 -3.02
CA PRO A 14 12.85 -0.53 -4.01
C PRO A 14 12.05 -0.92 -5.26
N GLY A 15 11.20 -0.02 -5.75
CA GLY A 15 10.34 -0.31 -6.90
C GLY A 15 9.35 -1.47 -6.69
N LEU A 16 9.07 -1.82 -5.43
CA LEU A 16 8.22 -2.96 -5.02
C LEU A 16 8.77 -4.33 -5.45
N GLY A 17 10.07 -4.43 -5.79
CA GLY A 17 10.67 -5.65 -6.32
C GLY A 17 10.19 -6.03 -7.73
N LEU A 18 9.53 -5.10 -8.43
CA LEU A 18 8.98 -5.34 -9.76
C LEU A 18 10.09 -5.27 -10.83
N SER A 19 9.97 -6.12 -11.84
CA SER A 19 10.73 -5.94 -13.08
C SER A 19 10.34 -4.63 -13.78
N THR A 20 11.24 -4.05 -14.57
CA THR A 20 10.96 -2.84 -15.35
C THR A 20 9.75 -3.03 -16.28
N SER A 21 9.61 -4.21 -16.89
CA SER A 21 8.48 -4.54 -17.77
C SER A 21 7.15 -4.59 -17.01
N ASP A 22 7.12 -5.19 -15.83
CA ASP A 22 5.90 -5.29 -15.02
C ASP A 22 5.51 -3.92 -14.48
N ARG A 23 6.48 -3.14 -13.98
CA ARG A 23 6.26 -1.76 -13.55
C ARG A 23 5.62 -0.93 -14.65
N GLN A 24 6.16 -0.99 -15.87
CA GLN A 24 5.64 -0.24 -17.00
C GLN A 24 4.24 -0.69 -17.41
N ARG A 25 3.95 -2.00 -17.33
CA ARG A 25 2.62 -2.55 -17.59
C ARG A 25 1.60 -2.04 -16.58
N LEU A 26 1.93 -2.04 -15.28
CA LEU A 26 1.05 -1.53 -14.23
C LEU A 26 0.78 -0.03 -14.42
N ILE A 27 1.82 0.76 -14.69
CA ILE A 27 1.70 2.21 -14.97
C ILE A 27 0.71 2.52 -16.09
N ASN A 28 0.71 1.71 -17.15
CA ASN A 28 -0.13 1.96 -18.32
C ASN A 28 -1.56 1.41 -18.19
N LYS A 29 -1.78 0.37 -17.38
CA LYS A 29 -3.03 -0.42 -17.40
C LYS A 29 -3.88 -0.32 -16.14
N ILE A 30 -3.35 0.15 -15.02
CA ILE A 30 -4.07 0.17 -13.76
C ILE A 30 -4.86 1.47 -13.60
N PHE A 31 -6.11 1.32 -13.15
CA PHE A 31 -7.06 2.42 -12.87
C PHE A 31 -7.40 2.51 -11.39
N VAL A 32 -7.35 1.38 -10.68
CA VAL A 32 -7.71 1.29 -9.26
C VAL A 32 -6.62 0.52 -8.53
N VAL A 33 -6.15 1.06 -7.42
CA VAL A 33 -5.23 0.40 -6.50
C VAL A 33 -5.95 0.14 -5.18
N ILE A 34 -5.89 -1.09 -4.68
CA ILE A 34 -6.37 -1.47 -3.35
C ILE A 34 -5.16 -1.95 -2.55
N HIS A 35 -4.75 -1.17 -1.57
CA HIS A 35 -3.61 -1.47 -0.72
C HIS A 35 -4.06 -2.09 0.60
N SER A 36 -3.99 -3.42 0.66
CA SER A 36 -4.31 -4.23 1.85
C SER A 36 -3.07 -4.82 2.54
N ALA A 37 -1.87 -4.62 1.97
CA ALA A 37 -0.66 -5.26 2.48
C ALA A 37 -0.12 -4.48 3.69
N ALA A 38 -0.08 -5.13 4.85
CA ALA A 38 0.45 -4.59 6.09
C ALA A 38 0.96 -5.74 6.98
N SER A 39 1.86 -5.43 7.92
CA SER A 39 2.06 -6.29 9.09
C SER A 39 0.94 -6.03 10.09
N VAL A 40 0.29 -7.11 10.53
CA VAL A 40 -0.76 -7.12 11.56
C VAL A 40 -0.26 -7.71 12.89
N ARG A 41 1.06 -7.88 13.02
CA ARG A 41 1.69 -8.39 14.24
C ARG A 41 1.82 -7.26 15.26
N PHE A 42 1.37 -7.53 16.48
CA PHE A 42 1.41 -6.57 17.58
C PHE A 42 2.71 -6.62 18.39
N ASP A 43 3.51 -7.66 18.17
CA ASP A 43 4.81 -7.91 18.79
C ASP A 43 5.99 -7.49 17.90
N ASP A 44 5.72 -6.92 16.71
CA ASP A 44 6.77 -6.33 15.88
C ASP A 44 7.43 -5.16 16.62
N PRO A 45 8.77 -5.05 16.61
CA PRO A 45 9.45 -3.86 17.07
C PRO A 45 8.88 -2.61 16.36
N PRO A 46 8.67 -1.48 17.05
CA PRO A 46 8.01 -0.31 16.46
C PRO A 46 8.63 0.15 15.13
N ARG A 47 9.96 0.06 15.01
CA ARG A 47 10.69 0.39 13.78
C ARG A 47 10.32 -0.53 12.61
N GLU A 48 10.13 -1.81 12.87
CA GLU A 48 9.76 -2.80 11.84
C GLU A 48 8.31 -2.62 11.42
N ALA A 49 7.41 -2.40 12.37
CA ALA A 49 6.01 -2.08 12.10
C ALA A 49 5.88 -0.79 11.25
N MET A 50 6.63 0.26 11.61
CA MET A 50 6.68 1.50 10.82
C MET A 50 7.23 1.25 9.41
N ASN A 51 8.32 0.50 9.26
CA ASN A 51 8.86 0.19 7.94
C ASN A 51 7.85 -0.58 7.08
N ALA A 52 7.20 -1.61 7.64
CA ALA A 52 6.21 -2.43 6.93
C ALA A 52 5.00 -1.60 6.49
N ASN A 53 4.41 -0.84 7.42
CA ASN A 53 3.08 -0.26 7.22
C ASN A 53 3.14 1.16 6.63
N ILE A 54 4.16 1.94 6.98
CA ILE A 54 4.33 3.31 6.48
C ILE A 54 5.13 3.29 5.18
N ALA A 55 6.36 2.76 5.24
CA ALA A 55 7.27 2.83 4.10
C ALA A 55 6.83 1.92 2.94
N GLY A 56 6.10 0.83 3.22
CA GLY A 56 5.45 0.02 2.18
C GLY A 56 4.34 0.79 1.45
N THR A 57 3.50 1.50 2.21
CA THR A 57 2.45 2.36 1.65
C THR A 57 3.04 3.48 0.80
N GLU A 58 4.10 4.15 1.27
CA GLU A 58 4.79 5.22 0.55
C GLU A 58 5.31 4.75 -0.82
N ARG A 59 6.00 3.60 -0.87
CA ARG A 59 6.52 3.04 -2.13
C ARG A 59 5.42 2.73 -3.13
N LEU A 60 4.27 2.23 -2.67
CA LEU A 60 3.14 1.96 -3.55
C LEU A 60 2.48 3.25 -4.05
N LEU A 61 2.40 4.28 -3.20
CA LEU A 61 1.95 5.62 -3.59
C LEU A 61 2.88 6.21 -4.66
N GLU A 62 4.20 6.04 -4.56
CA GLU A 62 5.15 6.49 -5.59
C GLU A 62 4.93 5.79 -6.95
N LEU A 63 4.63 4.50 -6.95
CA LEU A 63 4.21 3.81 -8.17
C LEU A 63 2.86 4.36 -8.68
N ALA A 64 1.88 4.54 -7.79
CA ALA A 64 0.55 5.01 -8.13
C ALA A 64 0.57 6.41 -8.76
N LYS A 65 1.41 7.33 -8.26
CA LYS A 65 1.64 8.66 -8.86
C LYS A 65 2.13 8.58 -10.31
N SER A 66 2.82 7.51 -10.68
CA SER A 66 3.30 7.29 -12.05
C SER A 66 2.22 6.68 -12.98
N MET A 67 1.08 6.21 -12.45
CA MET A 67 0.05 5.52 -13.25
C MET A 67 -0.76 6.51 -14.07
N LYS A 68 -0.82 6.27 -15.39
CA LYS A 68 -1.44 7.21 -16.36
C LYS A 68 -2.96 7.33 -16.23
N ASN A 69 -3.60 6.29 -15.70
CA ASN A 69 -5.04 6.14 -15.71
C ASN A 69 -5.64 6.00 -14.30
N LEU A 70 -4.87 6.33 -13.26
CA LEU A 70 -5.33 6.17 -11.87
C LEU A 70 -6.59 6.99 -11.62
N LYS A 71 -7.64 6.31 -11.15
CA LYS A 71 -8.93 6.88 -10.76
C LYS A 71 -9.16 6.79 -9.25
N LEU A 72 -8.63 5.76 -8.60
CA LEU A 72 -8.86 5.51 -7.19
C LEU A 72 -7.67 4.78 -6.55
N PHE A 73 -7.29 5.24 -5.36
CA PHE A 73 -6.39 4.53 -4.46
C PHE A 73 -7.13 4.29 -3.15
N VAL A 74 -7.35 3.03 -2.80
CA VAL A 74 -7.98 2.61 -1.54
C VAL A 74 -6.89 2.10 -0.61
N HIS A 75 -6.70 2.77 0.52
CA HIS A 75 -5.86 2.29 1.60
C HIS A 75 -6.73 1.62 2.67
N ILE A 76 -6.41 0.37 3.02
CA ILE A 76 -7.06 -0.32 4.13
C ILE A 76 -6.26 -0.03 5.39
N SER A 77 -6.84 0.76 6.29
CA SER A 77 -6.26 1.10 7.58
C SER A 77 -6.91 0.30 8.72
N THR A 78 -6.66 0.71 9.96
CA THR A 78 -7.24 0.13 11.17
C THR A 78 -7.54 1.24 12.17
N VAL A 79 -8.58 1.06 13.00
CA VAL A 79 -8.88 1.97 14.13
C VAL A 79 -7.69 2.10 15.09
N TYR A 80 -6.77 1.13 15.08
CA TYR A 80 -5.53 1.17 15.86
C TYR A 80 -4.60 2.33 15.48
N ALA A 81 -4.79 2.96 14.30
CA ALA A 81 -4.09 4.20 13.96
C ALA A 81 -4.38 5.35 14.95
N ASN A 82 -5.49 5.26 15.69
CA ASN A 82 -5.90 6.21 16.72
C ASN A 82 -5.91 5.58 18.12
N CYS A 83 -5.00 4.63 18.42
CA CYS A 83 -4.99 3.87 19.67
C CYS A 83 -4.78 4.70 20.95
N ALA A 84 -4.34 5.96 20.83
CA ALA A 84 -4.27 6.90 21.96
C ALA A 84 -5.65 7.45 22.38
N ARG A 85 -6.73 7.12 21.67
CA ARG A 85 -8.10 7.57 21.93
C ARG A 85 -8.97 6.39 22.35
N ASP A 86 -9.83 6.61 23.34
CA ASP A 86 -10.81 5.60 23.77
C ASP A 86 -11.90 5.36 22.71
N ILE A 87 -12.26 6.42 21.98
CA ILE A 87 -13.26 6.38 20.91
C ILE A 87 -12.66 7.01 19.64
N ALA A 88 -12.64 6.22 18.57
CA ALA A 88 -12.29 6.66 17.23
C ALA A 88 -13.56 6.76 16.37
N GLU A 89 -14.03 7.99 16.16
CA GLU A 89 -15.05 8.38 15.19
C GLU A 89 -14.49 8.40 13.75
N GLU A 90 -15.38 8.28 12.75
CA GLU A 90 -15.06 8.43 11.33
C GLU A 90 -14.88 9.93 10.97
N LYS A 91 -13.71 10.47 11.28
CA LYS A 91 -13.31 11.83 10.93
C LYS A 91 -11.81 11.94 10.72
N ILE A 92 -11.38 13.04 10.12
CA ILE A 92 -9.97 13.40 10.07
C ILE A 92 -9.60 13.98 11.43
N TYR A 93 -8.53 13.45 12.03
CA TYR A 93 -7.98 13.94 13.28
C TYR A 93 -6.82 14.91 12.99
N GLU A 94 -6.76 16.02 13.74
CA GLU A 94 -5.63 16.97 13.75
C GLU A 94 -4.47 16.47 14.61
#